data_AF-A0A516SKA6-F1
#
_entry.id   AF-A0A516SKA6-F1
#
_cell.length_a   1.000
_cell.length_b   1.000
_cell.length_c   1.000
_cell.angle_alpha   90.00
_cell.angle_beta   90.00
_cell.angle_gamma   90.00
#
_symmetry.space_group_name_H-M   'P 1'
#
loop_
_entity.id
_entity.type
_entity.pdbx_description
1 polymer ?
#
loop_
_entity_poly.entity_id
_entity_poly.type
_entity_poly.pdbx_seq_one_letter_code
_entity_poly.pdbx_strand_id
1 'polypeptide(L)'
;MLASLDDTITQSGLSRPRYLLAHWQTQRLARSYADLAASERYAPATEFFLADLYAPRDFSRRDQDGERVVAKMRALLPARAMAAIQSALHLNRLSQQLDIGMADMLFGEMGVADIDEVNYAEAYRRCKQFAARREQIVLVDALGHELDAVVKKPLVQLALKLAHGPAHLAGLGELQDFLERGVAAFLHMRGAEVFLATVRERESSILARIEAGEPQPFRLDG
;
A
#
# COMPACT_ATOMS: atom_id res chain seq x y z
N MET A 1 0.32 25.21 16.49
CA MET A 1 -1.13 24.96 16.56
C MET A 1 -1.36 23.63 15.86
N LEU A 2 -1.77 22.58 16.57
CA LEU A 2 -2.06 21.29 15.95
C LEU A 2 -3.31 21.45 15.08
N ALA A 3 -3.29 20.94 13.84
CA ALA A 3 -4.46 20.96 12.98
C ALA A 3 -5.60 20.14 13.63
N SER A 4 -6.86 20.58 13.49
CA SER A 4 -7.99 19.80 13.97
C SER A 4 -8.14 18.50 13.16
N LEU A 5 -8.86 17.51 13.71
CA LEU A 5 -9.14 16.26 12.98
C LEU A 5 -9.88 16.53 11.67
N ASP A 6 -10.82 17.47 11.67
CA ASP A 6 -11.60 17.83 10.48
C ASP A 6 -10.74 18.54 9.43
N ASP A 7 -9.78 19.38 9.85
CA ASP A 7 -8.79 19.98 8.94
C ASP A 7 -7.91 18.89 8.30
N THR A 8 -7.50 17.90 9.09
CA THR A 8 -6.64 16.81 8.62
C THR A 8 -7.39 15.91 7.62
N ILE A 9 -8.65 15.57 7.90
CA ILE A 9 -9.52 14.83 6.97
C ILE A 9 -9.69 15.61 5.67
N THR A 10 -9.98 16.91 5.75
CA THR A 10 -10.18 17.75 4.57
C THR A 10 -8.91 17.81 3.71
N GLN A 11 -7.73 17.96 4.33
CA GLN A 11 -6.44 17.97 3.64
C GLN A 11 -6.08 16.60 3.05
N SER A 12 -6.58 15.51 3.63
CA SER A 12 -6.32 14.16 3.11
C SER A 12 -6.97 13.92 1.74
N GLY A 13 -8.08 14.60 1.42
CA GLY A 13 -8.87 14.33 0.22
C GLY A 13 -9.77 13.09 0.31
N LEU A 14 -9.73 12.34 1.41
CA LEU A 14 -10.60 11.18 1.65
C LEU A 14 -11.91 11.59 2.34
N SER A 15 -12.97 10.78 2.15
CA SER A 15 -14.15 10.89 3.00
C SER A 15 -13.81 10.53 4.45
N ARG A 16 -14.55 11.06 5.43
CA ARG A 16 -14.31 10.77 6.87
C ARG A 16 -14.20 9.27 7.17
N PRO A 17 -15.12 8.39 6.74
CA PRO A 17 -15.00 6.94 6.99
C PRO A 17 -13.71 6.34 6.41
N ARG A 18 -13.36 6.75 5.19
CA ARG A 18 -12.15 6.28 4.49
C ARG A 18 -10.87 6.75 5.17
N TYR A 19 -10.84 8.00 5.62
CA TYR A 19 -9.71 8.55 6.38
C TYR A 19 -9.52 7.79 7.70
N LEU A 20 -10.58 7.62 8.49
CA LEU A 20 -10.50 6.94 9.79
C LEU A 20 -10.03 5.48 9.63
N LEU A 21 -10.55 4.77 8.63
CA LEU A 21 -10.11 3.42 8.30
C LEU A 21 -8.62 3.40 7.90
N ALA A 22 -8.21 4.23 6.95
CA ALA A 22 -6.83 4.28 6.48
C ALA A 22 -5.86 4.66 7.61
N HIS A 23 -6.26 5.58 8.49
CA HIS A 23 -5.48 6.01 9.63
C HIS A 23 -5.27 4.85 10.62
N TRP A 24 -6.35 4.12 10.96
CA TRP A 24 -6.26 2.94 11.82
C TRP A 24 -5.39 1.84 11.19
N GLN A 25 -5.59 1.55 9.90
CA GLN A 25 -4.81 0.54 9.16
C GLN A 25 -3.32 0.89 9.14
N THR A 26 -2.99 2.17 8.92
CA THR A 26 -1.61 2.68 8.95
C THR A 26 -0.98 2.50 10.32
N GLN A 27 -1.69 2.84 11.40
CA GLN A 27 -1.18 2.65 12.76
C GLN A 27 -0.98 1.18 13.08
N ARG A 28 -1.90 0.30 12.66
CA ARG A 28 -1.74 -1.15 12.82
C ARG A 28 -0.51 -1.65 12.07
N LEU A 29 -0.31 -1.23 10.81
CA LEU A 29 0.89 -1.57 10.03
C LEU A 29 2.17 -1.09 10.73
N ALA A 30 2.19 0.15 11.20
CA ALA A 30 3.34 0.71 11.92
C ALA A 30 3.70 -0.12 13.16
N ARG A 31 2.71 -0.63 13.90
CA ARG A 31 2.95 -1.56 15.02
C ARG A 31 3.45 -2.93 14.52
N SER A 32 2.83 -3.48 13.48
CA SER A 32 3.17 -4.81 12.95
C SER A 32 4.56 -4.89 12.31
N TYR A 33 5.14 -3.75 11.91
CA TYR A 33 6.43 -3.70 11.21
C TYR A 33 7.45 -2.79 11.92
N ALA A 34 7.26 -2.56 13.21
CA ALA A 34 8.15 -1.72 14.02
C ALA A 34 9.61 -2.24 14.03
N ASP A 35 9.80 -3.55 13.98
CA ASP A 35 11.10 -4.22 13.87
C ASP A 35 11.78 -3.94 12.51
N LEU A 36 11.03 -3.98 11.41
CA LEU A 36 11.54 -3.61 10.08
C LEU A 36 11.84 -2.10 10.03
N ALA A 37 11.01 -1.26 10.64
CA ALA A 37 11.22 0.18 10.75
C ALA A 37 12.47 0.53 11.58
N ALA A 38 12.84 -0.30 12.57
CA ALA A 38 14.02 -0.11 13.40
C ALA A 38 15.32 -0.63 12.74
N SER A 39 15.21 -1.45 11.69
CA SER A 39 16.36 -1.98 10.95
C SER A 39 16.92 -0.94 9.99
N GLU A 40 18.21 -0.59 10.10
CA GLU A 40 18.88 0.32 9.16
C GLU A 40 18.68 -0.11 7.69
N ARG A 41 18.63 -1.42 7.45
CA ARG A 41 18.42 -1.99 6.11
C ARG A 41 17.00 -1.83 5.59
N TYR A 42 15.99 -1.98 6.44
CA TYR A 42 14.58 -2.03 6.02
C TYR A 42 13.83 -0.73 6.28
N ALA A 43 14.34 0.16 7.13
CA ALA A 43 13.68 1.39 7.54
C ALA A 43 13.21 2.25 6.37
N PRO A 44 14.01 2.52 5.30
CA PRO A 44 13.51 3.32 4.18
C PRO A 44 12.40 2.65 3.37
N ALA A 45 12.41 1.32 3.28
CA ALA A 45 11.34 0.57 2.61
C ALA A 45 10.05 0.56 3.44
N THR A 46 10.17 0.41 4.76
CA THR A 46 9.03 0.50 5.68
C THR A 46 8.45 1.91 5.71
N GLU A 47 9.28 2.96 5.74
CA GLU A 47 8.85 4.35 5.68
C GLU A 47 8.11 4.65 4.38
N PHE A 48 8.68 4.28 3.23
CA PHE A 48 8.01 4.42 1.93
C PHE A 48 6.66 3.70 1.91
N PHE A 49 6.59 2.47 2.43
CA PHE A 49 5.34 1.74 2.48
C PHE A 49 4.26 2.45 3.34
N LEU A 50 4.64 2.95 4.52
CA LEU A 50 3.70 3.62 5.43
C LEU A 50 3.31 5.03 4.97
N ALA A 51 4.24 5.77 4.36
CA ALA A 51 4.05 7.17 4.00
C ALA A 51 3.53 7.37 2.56
N ASP A 52 3.99 6.55 1.61
CA ASP A 52 3.69 6.72 0.20
C ASP A 52 2.64 5.74 -0.33
N LEU A 53 2.44 4.57 0.29
CA LEU A 53 1.48 3.58 -0.19
C LEU A 53 0.20 3.50 0.66
N TYR A 54 0.33 3.58 1.98
CA TYR A 54 -0.79 3.33 2.90
C TYR A 54 -1.18 4.53 3.77
N ALA A 55 -0.50 5.67 3.64
CA ALA A 55 -0.83 6.85 4.44
C ALA A 55 -2.32 7.24 4.28
N PRO A 56 -2.94 7.84 5.32
CA PRO A 56 -4.33 8.27 5.28
C PRO A 56 -4.49 9.53 4.41
N ARG A 57 -4.25 9.39 3.10
CA ARG A 57 -4.30 10.42 2.08
C ARG A 57 -4.89 9.85 0.79
N ASP A 58 -5.54 10.70 0.02
CA ASP A 58 -6.02 10.40 -1.31
C ASP A 58 -4.86 10.36 -2.32
N PHE A 59 -4.63 9.17 -2.88
CA PHE A 59 -3.65 8.92 -3.93
C PHE A 59 -4.25 8.88 -5.33
N SER A 60 -5.54 9.23 -5.49
CA SER A 60 -6.26 9.13 -6.78
C SER A 60 -5.57 9.86 -7.92
N ARG A 61 -4.94 11.01 -7.65
CA ARG A 61 -4.19 11.75 -8.68
C ARG A 61 -2.99 10.96 -9.20
N ARG A 62 -2.16 10.43 -8.30
CA ARG A 62 -1.00 9.58 -8.65
C ARG A 62 -1.46 8.35 -9.43
N ASP A 63 -2.54 7.71 -8.98
CA ASP A 63 -3.05 6.48 -9.58
C ASP A 63 -3.58 6.76 -11.01
N GLN A 64 -4.32 7.86 -11.22
CA GLN A 64 -4.77 8.32 -12.54
C GLN A 64 -3.60 8.68 -13.48
N ASP A 65 -2.56 9.33 -12.95
CA ASP A 65 -1.37 9.67 -13.72
C ASP A 65 -0.62 8.39 -14.15
N GLY A 66 -0.57 7.37 -13.29
CA GLY A 66 -0.07 6.05 -13.62
C GLY A 66 -0.83 5.43 -14.79
N GLU A 67 -2.16 5.39 -14.74
CA GLU A 67 -2.99 4.87 -15.83
C GLU A 67 -2.78 5.63 -17.15
N ARG A 68 -2.65 6.96 -17.11
CA ARG A 68 -2.37 7.79 -18.30
C ARG A 68 -1.03 7.46 -18.92
N VAL A 69 0.02 7.29 -18.12
CA VAL A 69 1.35 6.92 -18.60
C VAL A 69 1.31 5.55 -19.27
N VAL A 70 0.67 4.58 -18.64
CA VAL A 70 0.51 3.22 -19.17
C VAL A 70 -0.23 3.24 -20.50
N ALA A 71 -1.32 4.01 -20.61
CA ALA A 71 -2.06 4.14 -21.86
C ALA A 71 -1.20 4.68 -23.00
N LYS A 72 -0.35 5.68 -22.73
CA LYS A 72 0.55 6.29 -23.73
C LYS A 72 1.71 5.38 -24.11
N MET A 73 2.25 4.63 -23.16
CA MET A 73 3.47 3.83 -23.35
C MET A 73 3.19 2.36 -23.72
N ARG A 74 1.93 1.92 -23.74
CA ARG A 74 1.53 0.53 -23.98
C ARG A 74 2.23 -0.11 -25.18
N ALA A 75 2.31 0.58 -26.31
CA ALA A 75 2.92 0.06 -27.54
C ALA A 75 4.45 -0.07 -27.47
N LEU A 76 5.09 0.62 -26.53
CA LEU A 76 6.55 0.67 -26.36
C LEU A 76 7.04 -0.25 -25.23
N LEU A 77 6.13 -0.70 -24.36
CA LEU A 77 6.47 -1.51 -23.19
C LEU A 77 6.60 -3.00 -23.57
N PRO A 78 7.67 -3.68 -23.13
CA PRO A 78 7.76 -5.14 -23.26
C PRO A 78 6.58 -5.83 -22.57
N ALA A 79 6.14 -6.97 -23.10
CA ALA A 79 4.99 -7.72 -22.56
C ALA A 79 5.10 -7.99 -21.05
N ARG A 80 6.30 -8.31 -20.56
CA ARG A 80 6.56 -8.52 -19.13
C ARG A 80 6.33 -7.27 -18.29
N ALA A 81 6.76 -6.09 -18.77
CA ALA A 81 6.56 -4.83 -18.07
C ALA A 81 5.06 -4.48 -18.02
N MET A 82 4.34 -4.74 -19.13
CA MET A 82 2.89 -4.57 -19.15
C MET A 82 2.17 -5.49 -18.16
N ALA A 83 2.56 -6.76 -18.08
CA ALA A 83 1.96 -7.70 -17.12
C ALA A 83 2.16 -7.26 -15.65
N ALA A 84 3.35 -6.77 -15.31
CA ALA A 84 3.64 -6.21 -13.98
C ALA A 84 2.74 -5.00 -13.67
N ILE A 85 2.61 -4.07 -14.63
CA ILE A 85 1.74 -2.90 -14.52
C ILE A 85 0.27 -3.30 -14.35
N GLN A 86 -0.22 -4.25 -15.14
CA GLN A 86 -1.59 -4.76 -15.00
C GLN A 86 -1.84 -5.36 -13.61
N SER A 87 -0.87 -6.10 -13.09
CA SER A 87 -0.92 -6.67 -11.75
C SER A 87 -0.93 -5.58 -10.68
N ALA A 88 -0.15 -4.51 -10.84
CA ALA A 88 -0.16 -3.35 -9.94
C ALA A 88 -1.50 -2.60 -9.95
N LEU A 89 -2.08 -2.36 -11.14
CA LEU A 89 -3.40 -1.74 -11.28
C LEU A 89 -4.51 -2.64 -10.70
N HIS A 90 -4.37 -3.96 -10.85
CA HIS A 90 -5.29 -4.92 -10.24
C HIS A 90 -5.19 -4.90 -8.71
N LEU A 91 -3.98 -4.93 -8.16
CA LEU A 91 -3.75 -4.80 -6.72
C LEU A 91 -4.34 -3.49 -6.16
N ASN A 92 -4.14 -2.37 -6.86
CA ASN A 92 -4.71 -1.08 -6.44
C ASN A 92 -6.25 -1.13 -6.40
N ARG A 93 -6.90 -1.58 -7.48
CA ARG A 93 -8.36 -1.72 -7.53
C ARG A 93 -8.89 -2.67 -6.46
N LEU A 94 -8.25 -3.81 -6.27
CA LEU A 94 -8.61 -4.79 -5.25
C LEU A 94 -8.51 -4.17 -3.84
N SER A 95 -7.43 -3.46 -3.55
CA SER A 95 -7.23 -2.77 -2.27
C SER A 95 -8.33 -1.73 -2.02
N GLN A 96 -8.64 -0.91 -3.02
CA GLN A 96 -9.69 0.10 -2.92
C GLN A 96 -11.06 -0.52 -2.63
N GLN A 97 -11.43 -1.58 -3.37
CA GLN A 97 -12.69 -2.31 -3.18
C GLN A 97 -12.82 -2.88 -1.76
N LEU A 98 -11.75 -3.51 -1.28
CA LEU A 98 -11.69 -4.10 0.04
C LEU A 98 -11.81 -3.04 1.15
N ASP A 99 -11.18 -1.88 0.98
CA ASP A 99 -11.24 -0.79 1.95
C ASP A 99 -12.58 -0.04 1.91
N ILE A 100 -13.25 0.04 0.75
CA ILE A 100 -14.63 0.57 0.67
C ILE A 100 -15.55 -0.36 1.47
N GLY A 101 -15.49 -1.67 1.21
CA GLY A 101 -16.30 -2.64 1.93
C GLY A 101 -16.07 -2.63 3.44
N MET A 102 -14.82 -2.45 3.88
CA MET A 102 -14.50 -2.31 5.30
C MET A 102 -15.08 -1.02 5.91
N ALA A 103 -14.98 0.11 5.22
CA ALA A 103 -15.51 1.38 5.71
C ALA A 103 -17.05 1.33 5.81
N ASP A 104 -17.71 0.79 4.79
CA ASP A 104 -19.17 0.63 4.77
C ASP A 104 -19.64 -0.31 5.89
N MET A 105 -18.93 -1.40 6.12
CA MET A 105 -19.23 -2.34 7.21
C MET A 105 -19.07 -1.68 8.60
N LEU A 106 -17.92 -1.03 8.85
CA LEU A 106 -17.63 -0.43 10.16
C LEU A 106 -18.58 0.72 10.49
N PHE A 107 -18.75 1.67 9.57
CA PHE A 107 -19.45 2.91 9.86
C PHE A 107 -20.92 2.88 9.44
N GLY A 108 -21.26 2.12 8.40
CA GLY A 108 -22.63 1.99 7.89
C GLY A 108 -23.41 0.89 8.61
N GLU A 109 -22.95 -0.35 8.55
CA GLU A 109 -23.68 -1.49 9.11
C GLU A 109 -23.50 -1.65 10.63
N MET A 110 -22.27 -1.49 11.12
CA MET A 110 -21.97 -1.65 12.55
C MET A 110 -22.14 -0.37 13.36
N GLY A 111 -22.18 0.80 12.72
CA GLY A 111 -22.36 2.10 13.38
C GLY A 111 -21.23 2.44 14.37
N VAL A 112 -20.01 1.98 14.09
CA VAL A 112 -18.84 2.20 14.95
C VAL A 112 -18.45 3.68 14.95
N ALA A 113 -18.24 4.26 16.14
CA ALA A 113 -17.73 5.63 16.28
C ALA A 113 -16.20 5.69 16.07
N ASP A 114 -15.47 4.79 16.73
CA ASP A 114 -14.01 4.68 16.70
C ASP A 114 -13.55 3.25 16.45
N ILE A 115 -12.56 3.07 15.57
CA ILE A 115 -12.08 1.74 15.20
C ILE A 115 -11.11 1.22 16.27
N ASP A 116 -11.32 -0.01 16.71
CA ASP A 116 -10.42 -0.78 17.59
C ASP A 116 -10.15 -2.18 16.99
N GLU A 117 -9.28 -2.96 17.62
CA GLU A 117 -8.94 -4.30 17.12
C GLU A 117 -10.13 -5.28 17.09
N VAL A 118 -11.06 -5.15 18.04
CA VAL A 118 -12.23 -6.03 18.18
C VAL A 118 -13.24 -5.74 17.06
N ASN A 119 -13.61 -4.48 16.90
CA ASN A 119 -14.59 -4.07 15.90
C ASN A 119 -14.02 -4.15 14.47
N TYR A 120 -12.72 -3.93 14.28
CA TYR A 120 -12.07 -4.12 12.99
C TYR A 120 -12.03 -5.60 12.57
N ALA A 121 -11.66 -6.50 13.49
CA ALA A 121 -11.65 -7.94 13.20
C ALA A 121 -13.06 -8.48 12.94
N GLU A 122 -14.06 -7.98 13.68
CA GLU A 122 -15.47 -8.31 13.44
C GLU A 122 -15.95 -7.82 12.06
N ALA A 123 -15.66 -6.58 11.68
CA ALA A 123 -15.98 -6.05 10.36
C ALA A 123 -15.35 -6.91 9.25
N TYR A 124 -14.07 -7.29 9.40
CA TYR A 124 -13.38 -8.17 8.46
C TYR A 124 -14.13 -9.49 8.24
N ARG A 125 -14.59 -10.13 9.32
CA ARG A 125 -15.37 -11.37 9.25
C ARG A 125 -16.73 -11.16 8.58
N ARG A 126 -17.40 -10.05 8.88
CA ARG A 126 -18.71 -9.72 8.27
C ARG A 126 -18.61 -9.41 6.78
N CYS A 127 -17.53 -8.79 6.33
CA CYS A 127 -17.27 -8.57 4.90
C CYS A 127 -17.14 -9.88 4.11
N LYS A 128 -16.66 -10.97 4.74
CA LYS A 128 -16.47 -12.29 4.10
C LYS A 128 -15.60 -12.26 2.83
N GLN A 129 -14.66 -11.31 2.74
CA GLN A 129 -13.78 -11.12 1.57
C GLN A 129 -12.42 -11.83 1.71
N PHE A 130 -12.34 -12.95 2.45
CA PHE A 130 -11.08 -13.64 2.75
C PHE A 130 -10.31 -14.10 1.51
N ALA A 131 -11.00 -14.58 0.46
CA ALA A 131 -10.35 -14.98 -0.79
C ALA A 131 -9.66 -13.79 -1.49
N ALA A 132 -10.35 -12.64 -1.57
CA ALA A 132 -9.81 -11.40 -2.13
C ALA A 132 -8.63 -10.86 -1.29
N ARG A 133 -8.67 -11.01 0.04
CA ARG A 133 -7.57 -10.63 0.93
C ARG A 133 -6.34 -11.54 0.75
N ARG A 134 -6.53 -12.85 0.58
CA ARG A 134 -5.44 -13.77 0.22
C ARG A 134 -4.82 -13.42 -1.13
N GLU A 135 -5.65 -13.12 -2.12
CA GLU A 135 -5.18 -12.65 -3.44
C GLU A 135 -4.36 -11.36 -3.31
N GLN A 136 -4.83 -10.39 -2.52
CA GLN A 136 -4.11 -9.14 -2.25
C GLN A 136 -2.70 -9.42 -1.70
N ILE A 137 -2.56 -10.30 -0.71
CA ILE A 137 -1.26 -10.66 -0.11
C ILE A 137 -0.33 -11.29 -1.17
N VAL A 138 -0.85 -12.21 -2.00
CA VAL A 138 -0.08 -12.85 -3.07
C VAL A 138 0.39 -11.83 -4.11
N LEU A 139 -0.47 -10.87 -4.48
CA LEU A 139 -0.13 -9.82 -5.44
C LEU A 139 0.94 -8.88 -4.89
N VAL A 140 0.87 -8.49 -3.61
CA VAL A 140 1.88 -7.66 -2.95
C VAL A 140 3.24 -8.36 -2.98
N ASP A 141 3.28 -9.64 -2.62
CA ASP A 141 4.50 -10.45 -2.62
C ASP A 141 5.10 -10.57 -4.04
N ALA A 142 4.29 -10.94 -5.03
CA ALA A 142 4.74 -11.10 -6.41
C ALA A 142 5.26 -9.78 -7.00
N LEU A 143 4.51 -8.68 -6.85
CA LEU A 143 4.91 -7.37 -7.36
C LEU A 143 6.18 -6.84 -6.67
N GLY A 144 6.34 -7.10 -5.37
CA GLY A 144 7.55 -6.73 -4.64
C GLY A 144 8.80 -7.39 -5.23
N HIS A 145 8.73 -8.69 -5.55
CA HIS A 145 9.85 -9.43 -6.15
C HIS A 145 10.13 -8.95 -7.58
N GLU A 146 9.08 -8.68 -8.37
CA GLU A 146 9.25 -8.10 -9.71
C GLU A 146 9.91 -6.73 -9.66
N LEU A 147 9.48 -5.88 -8.71
CA LEU A 147 10.04 -4.55 -8.53
C LEU A 147 11.52 -4.63 -8.10
N ASP A 148 11.86 -5.47 -7.11
CA ASP A 148 13.25 -5.69 -6.68
C ASP A 148 14.19 -6.09 -7.83
N ALA A 149 13.70 -6.93 -8.75
CA ALA A 149 14.46 -7.32 -9.94
C ALA A 149 14.62 -6.18 -10.96
N VAL A 150 13.60 -5.31 -11.09
CA VAL A 150 13.57 -4.24 -12.10
C VAL A 150 14.40 -3.03 -11.65
N VAL A 151 14.28 -2.59 -10.40
CA VAL A 151 14.96 -1.39 -9.88
C VAL A 151 16.49 -1.51 -9.90
N LYS A 152 17.02 -2.73 -9.84
CA LYS A 152 18.46 -3.03 -9.91
C LYS A 152 19.07 -2.79 -11.28
N LYS A 153 18.27 -2.60 -12.34
CA LYS A 153 18.76 -2.39 -13.71
C LYS A 153 19.26 -0.95 -13.87
N PRO A 154 20.54 -0.71 -14.24
CA PRO A 154 21.08 0.64 -14.40
C PRO A 154 20.31 1.50 -15.40
N LEU A 155 19.81 0.89 -16.48
CA LEU A 155 19.00 1.59 -17.49
C LEU A 155 17.69 2.13 -16.90
N VAL A 156 17.04 1.39 -16.00
CA VAL A 156 15.80 1.82 -15.34
C VAL A 156 16.08 3.03 -14.45
N GLN A 157 17.15 2.97 -13.66
CA GLN A 157 17.56 4.08 -12.79
C GLN A 157 17.90 5.34 -13.59
N LEU A 158 18.62 5.17 -14.71
CA LEU A 158 18.96 6.29 -15.59
C LEU A 158 17.71 6.88 -16.26
N ALA A 159 16.84 6.04 -16.81
CA ALA A 159 15.60 6.49 -17.44
C ALA A 159 14.72 7.27 -16.46
N LEU A 160 14.59 6.79 -15.22
CA LEU A 160 13.85 7.47 -14.17
C LEU A 160 14.46 8.84 -13.86
N LYS A 161 15.77 8.93 -13.65
CA LYS A 161 16.45 10.22 -13.39
C LYS A 161 16.30 11.23 -14.53
N LEU A 162 16.40 10.77 -15.78
CA LEU A 162 16.25 11.65 -16.95
C LEU A 162 14.81 12.10 -17.16
N ALA A 163 13.84 11.31 -16.71
CA ALA A 163 12.42 11.66 -16.78
C ALA A 163 12.00 12.74 -15.78
N HIS A 164 12.81 13.04 -14.75
CA HIS A 164 12.46 13.95 -13.65
C HIS A 164 11.92 15.30 -14.14
N GLY A 165 12.75 16.09 -14.83
CA GLY A 165 12.37 17.41 -15.33
C GLY A 165 11.15 17.38 -16.27
N PRO A 166 11.18 16.56 -17.34
CA PRO A 166 10.05 16.43 -18.25
C PRO A 166 8.73 16.00 -17.58
N ALA A 167 8.78 15.09 -16.61
CA ALA A 167 7.59 14.62 -15.90
C ALA A 167 6.95 15.74 -15.06
N HIS A 168 7.77 16.51 -14.34
CA HIS A 168 7.31 17.68 -13.58
C HIS A 168 6.67 18.74 -14.49
N LEU A 169 7.31 19.04 -15.62
CA LEU A 169 6.76 19.99 -16.61
C LEU A 169 5.46 19.49 -17.26
N ALA A 170 5.31 18.17 -17.41
CA ALA A 170 4.11 17.54 -17.97
C ALA A 170 2.98 17.32 -16.94
N GLY A 171 3.15 17.78 -15.69
CA GLY A 171 2.17 17.63 -14.61
C GLY A 171 2.14 16.24 -13.96
N LEU A 172 3.13 15.39 -14.24
CA LEU A 172 3.31 14.03 -13.69
C LEU A 172 4.32 13.98 -12.53
N GLY A 173 4.67 15.13 -11.95
CA GLY A 173 5.71 15.25 -10.92
C GLY A 173 5.46 14.38 -9.69
N GLU A 174 4.21 14.30 -9.21
CA GLU A 174 3.87 13.48 -8.04
C GLU A 174 4.12 11.99 -8.28
N LEU A 175 3.75 11.48 -9.46
CA LEU A 175 4.04 10.10 -9.87
C LEU A 175 5.55 9.86 -9.98
N GLN A 176 6.27 10.81 -10.60
CA GLN A 176 7.71 10.71 -10.78
C GLN A 176 8.45 10.66 -9.45
N ASP A 177 8.15 11.58 -8.53
CA ASP A 177 8.80 11.63 -7.21
C ASP A 177 8.50 10.37 -6.38
N PHE A 178 7.27 9.85 -6.49
CA PHE A 178 6.88 8.58 -5.89
C PHE A 178 7.72 7.41 -6.42
N LEU A 179 7.89 7.31 -7.74
CA LEU A 179 8.71 6.26 -8.35
C LEU A 179 10.19 6.37 -7.93
N GLU A 180 10.72 7.59 -7.84
CA GLU A 180 12.10 7.84 -7.38
C GLU A 180 12.31 7.40 -5.94
N ARG A 181 11.40 7.76 -5.02
CA ARG A 181 11.46 7.31 -3.61
C ARG A 181 11.35 5.79 -3.49
N GLY A 182 10.43 5.18 -4.23
CA GLY A 182 10.26 3.72 -4.22
C GLY A 182 11.50 2.98 -4.73
N VAL A 183 12.09 3.43 -5.84
CA VAL A 183 13.32 2.86 -6.38
C VAL A 183 14.48 3.02 -5.39
N ALA A 184 14.63 4.20 -4.79
CA ALA A 184 15.66 4.44 -3.78
C ALA A 184 15.51 3.51 -2.57
N ALA A 185 14.29 3.33 -2.06
CA ALA A 185 14.00 2.47 -0.93
C ALA A 185 14.33 0.99 -1.20
N PHE A 186 13.94 0.46 -2.36
CA PHE A 186 14.27 -0.92 -2.74
C PHE A 186 15.77 -1.13 -2.96
N LEU A 187 16.47 -0.16 -3.57
CA LEU A 187 17.92 -0.23 -3.74
C LEU A 187 18.65 -0.24 -2.40
N HIS A 188 18.20 0.58 -1.45
CA HIS A 188 18.75 0.63 -0.09
C HIS A 188 18.64 -0.71 0.64
N MET A 189 17.51 -1.38 0.49
CA MET A 189 17.23 -2.69 1.11
C MET A 189 18.15 -3.82 0.61
N ARG A 190 18.80 -3.68 -0.56
CA ARG A 190 19.72 -4.68 -1.15
C ARG A 190 19.08 -6.08 -1.24
N GLY A 191 17.88 -6.16 -1.81
CA GLY A 191 17.13 -7.41 -1.98
C GLY A 191 15.94 -7.52 -1.03
N ALA A 192 14.77 -7.75 -1.62
CA ALA A 192 13.48 -7.69 -0.94
C ALA A 192 12.99 -9.00 -0.30
N GLU A 193 13.66 -10.13 -0.57
CA GLU A 193 13.19 -11.49 -0.18
C GLU A 193 12.74 -11.57 1.28
N VAL A 194 13.63 -11.23 2.22
CA VAL A 194 13.33 -11.31 3.67
C VAL A 194 12.22 -10.34 4.06
N PHE A 195 12.21 -9.13 3.49
CA PHE A 195 11.19 -8.13 3.78
C PHE A 195 9.79 -8.61 3.32
N LEU A 196 9.68 -9.09 2.07
CA LEU A 196 8.43 -9.56 1.49
C LEU A 196 7.95 -10.86 2.14
N ALA A 197 8.87 -11.78 2.45
CA ALA A 197 8.55 -12.99 3.20
C ALA A 197 7.96 -12.67 4.57
N THR A 198 8.55 -11.72 5.32
CA THR A 198 8.04 -11.27 6.62
C THR A 198 6.63 -10.66 6.49
N VAL A 199 6.41 -9.79 5.51
CA VAL A 199 5.09 -9.18 5.25
C VAL A 199 4.06 -10.27 4.91
N ARG A 200 4.40 -11.17 3.97
CA ARG A 200 3.52 -12.26 3.55
C ARG A 200 3.15 -13.17 4.71
N GLU A 201 4.12 -13.58 5.53
CA GLU A 201 3.91 -14.46 6.67
C GLU A 201 3.01 -13.79 7.73
N ARG A 202 3.34 -12.56 8.13
CA ARG A 202 2.57 -11.83 9.14
C ARG A 202 1.14 -11.55 8.71
N GLU A 203 0.93 -10.99 7.51
CA GLU A 203 -0.43 -10.70 7.04
C GLU A 203 -1.25 -11.99 6.82
N SER A 204 -0.62 -13.09 6.37
CA SER A 204 -1.32 -14.37 6.23
C SER A 204 -1.73 -14.95 7.59
N SER A 205 -0.84 -14.88 8.58
CA SER A 205 -1.12 -15.31 9.96
C SER A 205 -2.21 -14.46 10.61
N ILE A 206 -2.15 -13.14 10.45
CA ILE A 206 -3.20 -12.22 10.94
C ILE A 206 -4.54 -12.56 10.27
N LEU A 207 -4.57 -12.72 8.95
CA LEU A 207 -5.79 -13.05 8.21
C LEU A 207 -6.41 -14.38 8.68
N ALA A 208 -5.59 -15.40 8.87
CA ALA A 208 -6.03 -16.70 9.38
C ALA A 208 -6.63 -16.60 10.79
N ARG A 209 -6.02 -15.79 11.68
CA ARG A 209 -6.52 -15.57 13.03
C ARG A 209 -7.81 -14.76 13.07
N ILE A 210 -7.95 -13.76 12.21
CA ILE A 210 -9.21 -13.03 12.02
C ILE A 210 -10.31 -13.99 11.57
N GLU A 211 -10.04 -14.84 10.58
CA GLU A 211 -10.97 -15.82 10.02
C GLU A 211 -11.40 -16.86 11.06
N ALA A 212 -10.47 -17.31 11.91
CA ALA A 212 -10.75 -18.24 13.02
C ALA A 212 -11.48 -17.61 14.21
N GLY A 213 -11.63 -16.27 14.24
CA GLY A 213 -12.28 -15.57 15.35
C GLY A 213 -11.41 -15.45 16.61
N GLU A 214 -10.09 -15.49 16.46
CA GLU A 214 -9.16 -15.35 17.59
C GLU A 214 -9.34 -14.00 18.30
N PRO A 215 -9.28 -13.94 19.65
CA PRO A 215 -9.48 -12.70 20.40
C PRO A 215 -8.42 -11.61 20.14
N GLN A 216 -7.20 -12.01 19.73
CA GLN A 216 -6.07 -11.10 19.54
C GLN A 216 -5.34 -11.39 18.22
N PRO A 217 -5.99 -11.14 17.07
CA PRO A 217 -5.49 -11.59 15.79
C PRO A 217 -4.24 -10.81 15.31
N PHE A 218 -3.96 -9.64 15.88
CA PHE A 218 -2.84 -8.77 15.50
C PHE A 218 -1.58 -8.97 16.35
N ARG A 219 -1.63 -9.82 17.38
CA ARG A 219 -0.45 -10.10 18.20
C ARG A 219 0.64 -10.73 17.32
N LEU A 220 1.84 -10.18 17.29
CA LEU A 220 2.95 -10.83 16.63
C LEU A 220 3.63 -11.76 17.63
N ASP A 221 3.86 -13.00 17.23
CA ASP A 221 4.75 -13.90 17.97
C ASP A 221 6.17 -13.34 17.79
N GLY A 222 6.85 -13.13 18.92
CA GLY A 222 8.13 -12.40 18.99
C GLY A 222 9.31 -13.13 18.36
#